data_AF-A0AAV2CBJ4-F1
#
_entry.id   AF-A0AAV2CBJ4-F1
#
_cell.length_a   1.000
_cell.length_b   1.000
_cell.length_c   1.000
_cell.angle_alpha   90.00
_cell.angle_beta   90.00
_cell.angle_gamma   90.00
#
_symmetry.space_group_name_H-M   'P 1'
#
loop_
_entity.id
_entity.type
_entity.pdbx_description
1 polymer ?
#
loop_
_entity_poly.entity_id
_entity_poly.type
_entity_poly.pdbx_seq_one_letter_code
_entity_poly.pdbx_strand_id
1 'polypeptide(L)'
;MSSPPSNLVLNPTFTEQEWLKQIDQAIQLGPETITKNLSSIFRVPATISVAKPQSYAPKLVGLGPLHHFQRRLYQNEPLKLAGAEQALKRFNVATAADFPNLVRQIVPLLPAIRLCYDSHLDIADDTLAWVLAIDGLFVAEMLYNPQFLLPRTSSSFSFSEKLRDITGDIVLLENQVPIYTLFPAEISVDLCKMLESFCRVLSPFKLQDSDSDVELKPAPKHLLDHVYQLITREKNRAALLRREESDVSSPADEDSVIAIGGLGTLADDLAEKVGDASEDIGPVQNVTAGIERLAQIQIRSPISSIFRILDILGISSFVNEALEDEITLLPSAGDLKGAGVKFAATTGGLRCIEFDESDAVLTLPAFSWKPSSEIVIRNLVAYESLAKPDSAILTRYTEMMHAMVQDKKDAKLLREDGIVEGNNAAAGDEAMVALFGGMGRSPDPMSRTVLDKPILEVNSYYNRKSKVVASKVFKLGVKALLRVLMVVAAIALLVMFSIQSYCSIYVCAGTTGGGLFGIGTLESPVGRQIGGGGGMSSLLSSV
;
A
#
# COMPACT_ATOMS: atom_id res chain seq x y z
N MET A 1 10.51 30.91 13.77
CA MET A 1 11.66 31.01 12.85
C MET A 1 11.99 29.60 12.39
N SER A 2 11.55 29.24 11.19
CA SER A 2 11.83 27.95 10.57
C SER A 2 13.27 27.95 10.09
N SER A 3 14.13 27.13 10.70
CA SER A 3 15.46 26.83 10.19
C SER A 3 15.34 26.23 8.78
N PRO A 4 16.21 26.57 7.82
CA PRO A 4 16.21 25.90 6.52
C PRO A 4 16.68 24.44 6.72
N PRO A 5 16.22 23.49 5.89
CA PRO A 5 16.79 22.15 5.91
C PRO A 5 18.23 22.26 5.40
N SER A 6 19.20 22.05 6.28
CA SER A 6 20.61 21.91 5.90
C SER A 6 20.78 20.59 5.14
N ASN A 7 20.57 20.63 3.82
CA ASN A 7 20.77 19.51 2.89
C ASN A 7 22.26 19.19 2.63
N LEU A 8 23.18 19.81 3.37
CA LEU A 8 24.61 19.57 3.24
C LEU A 8 25.02 18.47 4.22
N VAL A 9 25.62 17.40 3.70
CA VAL A 9 26.24 16.32 4.51
C VAL A 9 27.60 16.76 5.10
N LEU A 10 28.03 17.98 4.75
CA LEU A 10 29.04 18.87 5.32
C LEU A 10 30.52 18.55 5.08
N ASN A 11 31.12 19.41 4.26
CA ASN A 11 32.46 19.94 4.45
C ASN A 11 32.33 21.43 4.87
N PRO A 12 32.85 21.85 6.03
CA PRO A 12 32.82 23.26 6.45
C PRO A 12 33.68 24.19 5.56
N THR A 13 34.41 23.62 4.60
CA THR A 13 35.25 24.32 3.62
C THR A 13 34.78 24.06 2.18
N PHE A 14 33.47 24.05 1.93
CA PHE A 14 32.94 24.01 0.57
C PHE A 14 33.63 25.11 -0.29
N THR A 15 34.27 24.70 -1.38
CA THR A 15 34.84 25.63 -2.35
C THR A 15 34.22 25.38 -3.71
N GLU A 16 33.87 26.45 -4.42
CA GLU A 16 33.38 26.37 -5.81
C GLU A 16 34.37 25.63 -6.72
N GLN A 17 35.67 25.70 -6.41
CA GLN A 17 36.73 24.98 -7.11
C GLN A 17 36.63 23.46 -6.96
N GLU A 18 36.32 22.96 -5.76
CA GLU A 18 36.15 21.52 -5.54
C GLU A 18 34.88 21.02 -6.24
N TRP A 19 33.80 21.81 -6.24
CA TRP A 19 32.61 21.49 -7.02
C TRP A 19 32.91 21.44 -8.52
N LEU A 20 33.62 22.43 -9.07
CA LEU A 20 34.02 22.45 -10.49
C LEU A 20 34.86 21.22 -10.86
N LYS A 21 35.84 20.87 -10.01
CA LYS A 21 36.66 19.66 -10.19
C LYS A 21 35.80 18.40 -10.24
N GLN A 22 34.83 18.26 -9.33
CA GLN A 22 33.95 17.09 -9.30
C GLN A 22 33.04 17.00 -10.53
N ILE A 23 32.48 18.12 -10.99
CA ILE A 23 31.63 18.16 -12.19
C ILE A 23 32.44 17.85 -13.45
N ASP A 24 33.64 18.41 -13.57
CA ASP A 24 34.56 18.12 -14.69
C ASP A 24 34.90 16.62 -14.74
N GLN A 25 35.26 16.02 -13.60
CA GLN A 25 35.49 14.58 -13.49
C GLN A 25 34.25 13.74 -13.86
N ALA A 26 33.05 14.17 -13.46
CA ALA A 26 31.81 13.48 -13.82
C ALA A 26 31.54 13.52 -15.33
N ILE A 27 31.80 14.65 -15.99
CA ILE A 27 31.65 14.80 -17.45
C ILE A 27 32.66 13.91 -18.19
N GLN A 28 33.89 13.80 -17.68
CA GLN A 28 34.95 12.97 -18.27
C GLN A 28 34.64 11.47 -18.26
N LEU A 29 33.69 11.00 -17.44
CA LEU A 29 33.25 9.59 -17.45
C LEU A 29 32.55 9.18 -18.75
N GLY A 30 32.05 10.14 -19.53
CA GLY A 30 31.28 9.91 -20.74
C GLY A 30 29.80 9.58 -20.50
N PRO A 31 28.93 9.77 -21.51
CA PRO A 31 27.46 9.70 -21.36
C PRO A 31 26.95 8.31 -20.98
N GLU A 32 27.60 7.24 -21.45
CA GLU A 32 27.21 5.86 -21.11
C GLU A 32 27.45 5.54 -19.63
N THR A 33 28.61 5.93 -19.10
CA THR A 33 28.94 5.77 -17.67
C THR A 33 28.03 6.62 -16.80
N ILE A 34 27.73 7.85 -17.22
CA ILE A 34 26.81 8.74 -16.49
C ILE A 34 25.43 8.12 -16.43
N THR A 35 24.87 7.72 -17.57
CA THR A 35 23.51 7.15 -17.63
C THR A 35 23.38 5.86 -16.83
N LYS A 36 24.41 5.01 -16.87
CA LYS A 36 24.48 3.78 -16.04
C LYS A 36 24.45 4.09 -14.54
N ASN A 37 25.17 5.12 -14.10
CA ASN A 37 25.35 5.46 -12.69
C ASN A 37 24.40 6.56 -12.18
N LEU A 38 23.47 7.05 -13.01
CA LEU A 38 22.43 7.98 -12.60
C LEU A 38 21.69 7.48 -11.36
N SER A 39 21.31 8.44 -10.53
CA SER A 39 20.82 8.27 -9.15
C SER A 39 19.98 7.01 -8.97
N SER A 40 20.41 6.19 -8.03
CA SER A 40 19.72 4.98 -7.60
C SER A 40 19.54 4.92 -6.09
N ILE A 41 20.31 5.74 -5.35
CA ILE A 41 20.25 5.86 -3.90
C ILE A 41 19.64 7.22 -3.59
N PHE A 42 18.44 7.20 -3.02
CA PHE A 42 17.63 8.39 -2.85
C PHE A 42 17.38 8.69 -1.38
N ARG A 43 17.26 9.97 -1.05
CA ARG A 43 16.56 10.40 0.16
C ARG A 43 15.07 10.25 -0.07
N VAL A 44 14.38 9.56 0.82
CA VAL A 44 12.94 9.34 0.74
C VAL A 44 12.23 10.66 1.04
N PRO A 45 11.47 11.22 0.08
CA PRO A 45 10.75 12.48 0.30
C PRO A 45 9.79 12.39 1.49
N ALA A 46 9.61 13.51 2.19
CA ALA A 46 8.67 13.59 3.32
C ALA A 46 7.25 13.13 2.94
N THR A 47 6.81 13.38 1.70
CA THR A 47 5.51 12.94 1.18
C THR A 47 5.33 11.41 1.18
N ILE A 48 6.43 10.65 1.07
CA ILE A 48 6.41 9.18 1.14
C ILE A 48 6.60 8.70 2.58
N SER A 49 7.44 9.38 3.36
CA SER A 49 7.81 8.93 4.71
C SER A 49 6.82 9.33 5.81
N VAL A 50 5.98 10.36 5.61
CA VAL A 50 5.03 10.89 6.63
C VAL A 50 4.16 9.81 7.27
N ALA A 51 3.67 8.84 6.50
CA ALA A 51 2.81 7.78 7.03
C ALA A 51 3.55 6.86 8.02
N LYS A 52 4.85 6.64 7.82
CA LYS A 52 5.67 5.75 8.67
C LYS A 52 7.16 6.11 8.63
N PRO A 53 7.58 7.22 9.27
CA PRO A 53 8.97 7.72 9.16
C PRO A 53 10.02 6.69 9.63
N GLN A 54 9.68 5.90 10.65
CA GLN A 54 10.53 4.85 11.21
C GLN A 54 10.84 3.69 10.25
N SER A 55 10.14 3.59 9.11
CA SER A 55 10.40 2.58 8.08
C SER A 55 11.45 3.01 7.06
N TYR A 56 11.95 4.25 7.13
CA TYR A 56 12.88 4.80 6.12
C TYR A 56 14.20 5.31 6.71
N ALA A 57 14.31 5.39 8.05
CA ALA A 57 15.50 5.90 8.72
C ALA A 57 16.23 4.79 9.51
N PRO A 58 17.57 4.67 9.39
CA PRO A 58 18.32 3.64 10.10
C PRO A 58 18.29 3.86 11.62
N LYS A 59 18.28 2.74 12.37
CA LYS A 59 18.18 2.71 13.83
C LYS A 59 19.53 2.47 14.50
N LEU A 60 20.32 1.54 13.97
CA LEU A 60 21.57 1.05 14.54
C LEU A 60 22.78 1.36 13.65
N VAL A 61 22.72 1.06 12.36
CA VAL A 61 23.89 1.13 11.47
C VAL A 61 23.63 2.03 10.27
N GLY A 62 24.42 3.09 10.15
CA GLY A 62 24.48 3.94 8.95
C GLY A 62 25.50 3.40 7.96
N LEU A 63 25.03 3.17 6.73
CA LEU A 63 25.82 2.76 5.57
C LEU A 63 25.88 3.89 4.56
N GLY A 64 27.08 4.12 4.05
CA GLY A 64 27.33 5.16 3.07
C GLY A 64 27.14 6.57 3.63
N PRO A 65 27.38 7.59 2.80
CA PRO A 65 27.56 8.96 3.24
C PRO A 65 26.29 9.63 3.81
N LEU A 66 25.09 9.19 3.43
CA LEU A 66 23.84 9.88 3.82
C LEU A 66 23.54 9.83 5.33
N HIS A 67 23.95 8.75 6.00
CA HIS A 67 23.69 8.52 7.42
C HIS A 67 24.95 8.34 8.28
N HIS A 68 26.12 8.10 7.69
CA HIS A 68 27.35 7.78 8.42
C HIS A 68 27.67 8.77 9.55
N PHE A 69 27.57 10.07 9.30
CA PHE A 69 27.95 11.11 10.27
C PHE A 69 26.86 11.47 11.29
N GLN A 70 25.76 10.72 11.34
CA GLN A 70 24.73 10.94 12.35
C GLN A 70 25.22 10.45 13.72
N ARG A 71 25.34 11.36 14.69
CA ARG A 71 25.82 11.07 16.06
C ARG A 71 25.13 9.87 16.72
N ARG A 72 23.84 9.66 16.43
CA ARG A 72 23.06 8.53 16.96
C ARG A 72 23.54 7.16 16.48
N LEU A 73 24.09 7.07 15.27
CA LEU A 73 24.55 5.81 14.65
C LEU A 73 26.03 5.55 14.92
N TYR A 74 26.81 6.60 15.22
CA TYR A 74 28.25 6.52 15.47
C TYR A 74 28.63 5.56 16.60
N GLN A 75 27.72 5.29 17.55
CA GLN A 75 27.93 4.33 18.64
C GLN A 75 28.18 2.90 18.13
N ASN A 76 27.72 2.57 16.93
CA ASN A 76 27.91 1.25 16.30
C ASN A 76 29.05 1.24 15.27
N GLU A 77 29.88 2.28 15.18
CA GLU A 77 31.08 2.28 14.32
C GLU A 77 32.05 1.13 14.64
N PRO A 78 32.32 0.77 15.92
CA PRO A 78 33.16 -0.39 16.24
C PRO A 78 32.64 -1.71 15.66
N LEU A 79 31.32 -1.83 15.49
CA LEU A 79 30.71 -3.02 14.88
C LEU A 79 31.05 -3.12 13.39
N LYS A 80 31.02 -1.98 12.68
CA LYS A 80 31.40 -1.92 11.28
C LYS A 80 32.87 -2.24 11.08
N LEU A 81 33.73 -1.68 11.94
CA LEU A 81 35.16 -1.98 11.93
C LEU A 81 35.44 -3.46 12.19
N ALA A 82 34.75 -4.09 13.14
CA ALA A 82 34.89 -5.53 13.40
C ALA A 82 34.46 -6.39 12.20
N GLY A 83 33.35 -6.03 11.53
CA GLY A 83 32.90 -6.70 10.31
C GLY A 83 33.89 -6.51 9.15
N ALA A 84 34.40 -5.30 8.97
CA ALA A 84 35.39 -4.99 7.96
C ALA A 84 36.70 -5.77 8.17
N GLU A 85 37.19 -5.85 9.41
CA GLU A 85 38.36 -6.65 9.76
C GLU A 85 38.13 -8.15 9.48
N GLN A 86 36.94 -8.66 9.79
CA GLN A 86 36.59 -10.05 9.53
C GLN A 86 36.53 -10.34 8.02
N ALA A 87 35.95 -9.44 7.22
CA ALA A 87 35.93 -9.53 5.76
C ALA A 87 37.35 -9.58 5.18
N LEU A 88 38.24 -8.67 5.62
CA LEU A 88 39.63 -8.63 5.17
C LEU A 88 40.36 -9.96 5.41
N LYS A 89 40.18 -10.55 6.60
CA LYS A 89 40.72 -11.87 6.95
C LYS A 89 40.11 -12.99 6.10
N ARG A 90 38.79 -12.94 5.87
CA ARG A 90 38.05 -14.00 5.17
C ARG A 90 38.42 -14.06 3.70
N PHE A 91 38.47 -12.91 3.05
CA PHE A 91 38.66 -12.81 1.61
C PHE A 91 40.13 -12.69 1.21
N ASN A 92 41.05 -12.73 2.17
CA ASN A 92 42.50 -12.64 1.95
C ASN A 92 42.91 -11.40 1.12
N VAL A 93 42.16 -10.31 1.25
CA VAL A 93 42.30 -9.12 0.40
C VAL A 93 43.47 -8.25 0.85
N ALA A 94 43.68 -8.15 2.16
CA ALA A 94 44.63 -7.22 2.76
C ALA A 94 44.83 -7.51 4.26
N THR A 95 46.02 -7.19 4.79
CA THR A 95 46.19 -7.02 6.24
C THR A 95 45.69 -5.62 6.67
N ALA A 96 45.53 -5.37 7.97
CA ALA A 96 45.18 -4.04 8.47
C ALA A 96 46.17 -2.94 7.99
N ALA A 97 47.42 -3.30 7.69
CA ALA A 97 48.42 -2.39 7.14
C ALA A 97 48.19 -2.05 5.66
N ASP A 98 47.49 -2.91 4.92
CA ASP A 98 47.21 -2.73 3.49
C ASP A 98 45.88 -1.99 3.25
N PHE A 99 45.08 -1.76 4.29
CA PHE A 99 43.79 -1.08 4.20
C PHE A 99 43.86 0.29 3.49
N PRO A 100 44.86 1.16 3.73
CA PRO A 100 45.00 2.41 2.97
C PRO A 100 45.17 2.20 1.45
N ASN A 101 45.77 1.10 1.02
CA ASN A 101 45.90 0.79 -0.40
C ASN A 101 44.55 0.36 -1.00
N LEU A 102 43.71 -0.33 -0.23
CA LEU A 102 42.33 -0.62 -0.63
C LEU A 102 41.53 0.68 -0.81
N VAL A 103 41.61 1.60 0.15
CA VAL A 103 40.94 2.91 0.09
C VAL A 103 41.36 3.69 -1.18
N ARG A 104 42.64 3.64 -1.55
CA ARG A 104 43.14 4.27 -2.79
C ARG A 104 42.53 3.71 -4.07
N GLN A 105 42.08 2.45 -4.08
CA GLN A 105 41.39 1.86 -5.25
C GLN A 105 39.98 2.42 -5.42
N ILE A 106 39.38 3.01 -4.39
CA ILE A 106 38.04 3.62 -4.43
C ILE A 106 38.09 5.01 -5.03
N VAL A 107 39.18 5.75 -4.78
CA VAL A 107 39.32 7.15 -5.18
C VAL A 107 39.00 7.39 -6.67
N PRO A 108 39.48 6.57 -7.63
CA PRO A 108 39.13 6.72 -9.05
C PRO A 108 37.64 6.49 -9.37
N LEU A 109 36.91 5.78 -8.50
CA LEU A 109 35.50 5.46 -8.68
C LEU A 109 34.58 6.55 -8.11
N LEU A 110 35.10 7.46 -7.26
CA LEU A 110 34.30 8.47 -6.56
C LEU A 110 33.44 9.35 -7.50
N PRO A 111 33.90 9.77 -8.69
CA PRO A 111 33.05 10.52 -9.62
C PRO A 111 31.78 9.73 -10.01
N ALA A 112 31.91 8.43 -10.28
CA ALA A 112 30.77 7.57 -10.61
C ALA A 112 29.89 7.27 -9.38
N ILE A 113 30.50 7.14 -8.19
CA ILE A 113 29.79 6.91 -6.93
C ILE A 113 28.91 8.10 -6.57
N ARG A 114 29.43 9.32 -6.72
CA ARG A 114 28.68 10.55 -6.46
C ARG A 114 27.41 10.64 -7.32
N LEU A 115 27.45 10.14 -8.57
CA LEU A 115 26.28 10.10 -9.46
C LEU A 115 25.19 9.12 -8.99
N CYS A 116 25.55 8.10 -8.20
CA CYS A 116 24.59 7.11 -7.69
C CYS A 116 23.64 7.69 -6.62
N TYR A 117 24.00 8.81 -5.98
CA TYR A 117 23.20 9.48 -4.96
C TYR A 117 22.39 10.62 -5.57
N ASP A 118 21.14 10.84 -5.11
CA ASP A 118 20.34 12.01 -5.56
C ASP A 118 20.87 13.36 -5.02
N SER A 119 21.66 13.27 -3.94
CA SER A 119 22.10 14.41 -3.15
C SER A 119 23.55 14.71 -3.45
N HIS A 120 23.90 15.99 -3.56
CA HIS A 120 25.29 16.40 -3.65
C HIS A 120 26.04 16.03 -2.36
N LEU A 121 27.03 15.14 -2.48
CA LEU A 121 27.84 14.68 -1.36
C LEU A 121 28.95 15.68 -1.07
N ASP A 122 28.69 16.67 -0.22
CA ASP A 122 29.73 17.60 0.23
C ASP A 122 30.66 16.94 1.26
N ILE A 123 31.51 16.02 0.81
CA ILE A 123 32.46 15.23 1.61
C ILE A 123 33.76 15.17 0.81
N ALA A 124 34.91 15.34 1.47
CA ALA A 124 36.22 15.19 0.84
C ALA A 124 36.43 13.76 0.29
N ASP A 125 37.13 13.66 -0.84
CA ASP A 125 37.32 12.38 -1.55
C ASP A 125 37.95 11.29 -0.66
N ASP A 126 38.99 11.63 0.10
CA ASP A 126 39.62 10.70 1.05
C ASP A 126 38.60 10.20 2.07
N THR A 127 37.87 11.10 2.73
CA THR A 127 36.86 10.75 3.73
C THR A 127 35.77 9.87 3.14
N LEU A 128 35.28 10.20 1.94
CA LEU A 128 34.25 9.42 1.25
C LEU A 128 34.77 8.02 0.92
N ALA A 129 36.00 7.89 0.44
CA ALA A 129 36.63 6.60 0.17
C ALA A 129 36.75 5.75 1.44
N TRP A 130 37.17 6.33 2.58
CA TRP A 130 37.24 5.61 3.85
C TRP A 130 35.88 5.09 4.32
N VAL A 131 34.83 5.93 4.24
CA VAL A 131 33.46 5.54 4.59
C VAL A 131 33.00 4.36 3.75
N LEU A 132 33.18 4.44 2.43
CA LEU A 132 32.74 3.40 1.50
C LEU A 132 33.54 2.10 1.63
N ALA A 133 34.83 2.17 1.93
CA ALA A 133 35.67 0.99 2.17
C ALA A 133 35.18 0.19 3.38
N ILE A 134 34.96 0.88 4.50
CA ILE A 134 34.53 0.25 5.76
C ILE A 134 33.11 -0.31 5.60
N ASP A 135 32.19 0.50 5.10
CA ASP A 135 30.78 0.11 4.98
C ASP A 135 30.61 -0.99 3.92
N GLY A 136 31.38 -0.96 2.83
CA GLY A 136 31.37 -2.00 1.80
C GLY A 136 31.86 -3.35 2.32
N LEU A 137 32.97 -3.38 3.07
CA LEU A 137 33.46 -4.61 3.69
C LEU A 137 32.53 -5.15 4.79
N PHE A 138 31.92 -4.25 5.57
CA PHE A 138 30.91 -4.63 6.55
C PHE A 138 29.71 -5.31 5.89
N VAL A 139 29.20 -4.74 4.79
CA VAL A 139 28.14 -5.37 4.00
C VAL A 139 28.60 -6.70 3.42
N ALA A 140 29.84 -6.81 2.92
CA ALA A 140 30.37 -8.07 2.40
C ALA A 140 30.41 -9.19 3.47
N GLU A 141 30.85 -8.92 4.71
CA GLU A 141 30.78 -9.92 5.79
C GLU A 141 29.34 -10.21 6.20
N MET A 142 28.43 -9.23 6.17
CA MET A 142 26.99 -9.46 6.40
C MET A 142 26.37 -10.40 5.36
N LEU A 143 26.78 -10.29 4.10
CA LEU A 143 26.35 -11.19 3.01
C LEU A 143 26.94 -12.59 3.18
N TYR A 144 28.21 -12.70 3.58
CA TYR A 144 28.92 -13.97 3.73
C TYR A 144 28.48 -14.75 4.97
N ASN A 145 28.45 -14.09 6.13
CA ASN A 145 28.19 -14.73 7.41
C ASN A 145 27.53 -13.75 8.38
N PRO A 146 26.22 -13.49 8.28
CA PRO A 146 25.52 -12.54 9.18
C PRO A 146 25.63 -12.92 10.67
N GLN A 147 26.00 -14.17 10.96
CA GLN A 147 26.25 -14.64 12.32
C GLN A 147 27.55 -14.07 12.94
N PHE A 148 28.41 -13.38 12.20
CA PHE A 148 29.62 -12.73 12.77
C PHE A 148 29.28 -11.71 13.86
N LEU A 149 28.05 -11.19 13.85
CA LEU A 149 27.49 -10.30 14.86
C LEU A 149 27.22 -11.01 16.21
N LEU A 150 27.46 -12.32 16.32
CA LEU A 150 27.32 -13.12 17.54
C LEU A 150 28.51 -12.94 18.50
N PRO A 151 28.28 -12.50 19.75
CA PRO A 151 29.18 -12.82 20.85
C PRO A 151 29.10 -14.32 21.17
N ARG A 152 30.22 -14.98 21.48
CA ARG A 152 30.27 -16.42 21.82
C ARG A 152 29.44 -16.83 23.05
N THR A 153 28.79 -15.90 23.76
CA THR A 153 28.25 -16.09 25.12
C THR A 153 26.86 -15.50 25.40
N SER A 154 26.15 -14.93 24.41
CA SER A 154 24.87 -14.21 24.66
C SER A 154 23.61 -15.07 24.50
N SER A 155 22.53 -14.70 25.20
CA SER A 155 21.23 -15.37 25.14
C SER A 155 20.54 -15.16 23.77
N SER A 156 19.91 -16.23 23.27
CA SER A 156 19.38 -16.33 21.89
C SER A 156 18.35 -15.25 21.49
N PHE A 157 17.54 -14.74 22.44
CA PHE A 157 16.40 -13.86 22.14
C PHE A 157 16.79 -12.42 21.77
N SER A 158 17.56 -11.71 22.62
CA SER A 158 17.99 -10.32 22.36
C SER A 158 18.86 -10.19 21.10
N PHE A 159 19.56 -11.25 20.73
CA PHE A 159 20.36 -11.35 19.52
C PHE A 159 19.51 -11.32 18.24
N SER A 160 18.40 -12.08 18.23
CA SER A 160 17.50 -12.13 17.08
C SER A 160 16.93 -10.74 16.73
N GLU A 161 16.74 -9.90 17.74
CA GLU A 161 16.26 -8.53 17.57
C GLU A 161 17.33 -7.61 16.96
N LYS A 162 18.57 -7.68 17.47
CA LYS A 162 19.66 -6.86 16.96
C LYS A 162 20.01 -7.21 15.50
N LEU A 163 20.06 -8.50 15.17
CA LEU A 163 20.23 -8.94 13.78
C LEU A 163 19.09 -8.44 12.89
N ARG A 164 17.84 -8.57 13.35
CA ARG A 164 16.67 -8.09 12.64
C ARG A 164 16.75 -6.58 12.39
N ASP A 165 17.16 -5.81 13.38
CA ASP A 165 17.26 -4.36 13.27
C ASP A 165 18.39 -3.94 12.32
N ILE A 166 19.56 -4.57 12.40
CA ILE A 166 20.67 -4.33 11.45
C ILE A 166 20.26 -4.72 10.03
N THR A 167 19.64 -5.89 9.87
CA THR A 167 19.13 -6.34 8.56
C THR A 167 18.08 -5.36 8.01
N GLY A 168 17.22 -4.83 8.89
CA GLY A 168 16.25 -3.79 8.57
C GLY A 168 16.90 -2.47 8.14
N ASP A 169 18.02 -2.09 8.76
CA ASP A 169 18.77 -0.90 8.36
C ASP A 169 19.48 -1.07 7.01
N ILE A 170 20.03 -2.26 6.74
CA ILE A 170 20.77 -2.56 5.49
C ILE A 170 19.87 -2.48 4.24
N VAL A 171 18.55 -2.66 4.38
CA VAL A 171 17.59 -2.62 3.25
C VAL A 171 16.94 -1.26 3.03
N LEU A 172 17.27 -0.24 3.82
CA LEU A 172 16.68 1.08 3.67
C LEU A 172 17.23 1.77 2.43
N LEU A 173 16.35 2.44 1.67
CA LEU A 173 16.71 3.14 0.43
C LEU A 173 17.77 4.22 0.65
N GLU A 174 17.66 4.97 1.75
CA GLU A 174 18.64 6.02 2.12
C GLU A 174 19.98 5.43 2.65
N ASN A 175 20.02 4.14 2.97
CA ASN A 175 21.12 3.46 3.65
C ASN A 175 21.81 2.43 2.75
N GLN A 176 21.98 2.77 1.47
CA GLN A 176 22.61 1.91 0.46
C GLN A 176 24.01 2.39 0.11
N VAL A 177 24.84 1.45 -0.36
CA VAL A 177 26.11 1.70 -1.03
C VAL A 177 26.08 1.05 -2.43
N PRO A 178 26.73 1.63 -3.45
CA PRO A 178 26.78 1.00 -4.77
C PRO A 178 27.46 -0.36 -4.72
N ILE A 179 26.96 -1.35 -5.47
CA ILE A 179 27.44 -2.75 -5.34
C ILE A 179 28.93 -2.90 -5.63
N TYR A 180 29.49 -2.05 -6.50
CA TYR A 180 30.88 -2.09 -6.88
C TYR A 180 31.83 -1.52 -5.80
N THR A 181 31.31 -0.96 -4.70
CA THR A 181 32.08 -0.68 -3.49
C THR A 181 32.23 -1.91 -2.58
N LEU A 182 31.60 -3.03 -2.92
CA LEU A 182 31.84 -4.32 -2.26
C LEU A 182 33.11 -4.93 -2.91
N PHE A 183 34.29 -4.51 -2.45
CA PHE A 183 35.62 -4.96 -2.93
C PHE A 183 35.85 -6.47 -2.74
N PRO A 184 36.75 -7.13 -3.51
CA PRO A 184 37.37 -6.86 -4.81
C PRO A 184 36.98 -7.88 -5.91
N ALA A 185 37.50 -7.69 -7.13
CA ALA A 185 37.23 -8.48 -8.35
C ALA A 185 37.39 -10.02 -8.20
N GLU A 186 38.18 -10.49 -7.23
CA GLU A 186 38.41 -11.91 -6.95
C GLU A 186 37.24 -12.58 -6.19
N ILE A 187 36.38 -11.80 -5.52
CA ILE A 187 35.16 -12.28 -4.84
C ILE A 187 33.96 -12.30 -5.81
N SER A 188 34.11 -11.81 -7.06
CA SER A 188 32.97 -11.49 -7.94
C SER A 188 31.93 -12.62 -8.10
N VAL A 189 32.35 -13.87 -8.25
CA VAL A 189 31.41 -15.00 -8.47
C VAL A 189 30.72 -15.41 -7.17
N ASP A 190 31.48 -15.51 -6.07
CA ASP A 190 30.92 -15.84 -4.75
C ASP A 190 30.04 -14.70 -4.22
N LEU A 191 30.40 -13.44 -4.48
CA LEU A 191 29.63 -12.26 -4.09
C LEU A 191 28.26 -12.23 -4.76
N CYS A 192 28.17 -12.55 -6.04
CA CYS A 192 26.88 -12.62 -6.73
C CYS A 192 25.96 -13.67 -6.10
N LYS A 193 26.50 -14.86 -5.77
CA LYS A 193 25.74 -15.94 -5.11
C LYS A 193 25.34 -15.56 -3.68
N MET A 194 26.25 -14.94 -2.93
CA MET A 194 25.95 -14.44 -1.58
C MET A 194 24.90 -13.34 -1.60
N LEU A 195 25.02 -12.39 -2.52
CA LEU A 195 24.05 -11.32 -2.74
C LEU A 195 22.68 -11.89 -3.07
N GLU A 196 22.63 -12.85 -4.00
CA GLU A 196 21.37 -13.49 -4.40
C GLU A 196 20.74 -14.25 -3.24
N SER A 197 21.51 -15.07 -2.52
CA SER A 197 21.05 -15.80 -1.33
C SER A 197 20.51 -14.85 -0.27
N PHE A 198 21.26 -13.80 0.04
CA PHE A 198 20.86 -12.81 1.03
C PHE A 198 19.60 -12.04 0.59
N CYS A 199 19.50 -11.65 -0.68
CA CYS A 199 18.33 -10.97 -1.20
C CYS A 199 17.09 -11.87 -1.23
N ARG A 200 17.24 -13.19 -1.45
CA ARG A 200 16.15 -14.16 -1.27
C ARG A 200 15.70 -14.25 0.19
N VAL A 201 16.63 -14.18 1.15
CA VAL A 201 16.30 -14.11 2.59
C VAL A 201 15.58 -12.80 2.92
N LEU A 202 15.94 -11.69 2.30
CA LEU A 202 15.26 -10.40 2.47
C LEU A 202 13.92 -10.32 1.77
N SER A 203 13.76 -11.04 0.66
CA SER A 203 12.55 -11.01 -0.16
C SER A 203 11.32 -11.33 0.69
N PRO A 204 10.26 -10.51 0.59
CA PRO A 204 8.98 -10.83 1.18
C PRO A 204 8.25 -11.93 0.41
N PHE A 205 8.66 -12.22 -0.83
CA PHE A 205 8.10 -13.27 -1.67
C PHE A 205 8.99 -14.51 -1.66
N LYS A 206 8.36 -15.69 -1.72
CA LYS A 206 9.07 -16.94 -2.03
C LYS A 206 9.44 -16.94 -3.50
N LEU A 207 10.72 -17.18 -3.76
CA LEU A 207 11.27 -17.24 -5.10
C LEU A 207 11.76 -18.66 -5.36
N GLN A 208 11.49 -19.17 -6.56
CA GLN A 208 12.00 -20.46 -7.02
C GLN A 208 13.54 -20.44 -7.06
N ASP A 209 14.19 -21.55 -6.71
CA ASP A 209 15.62 -21.69 -6.91
C ASP A 209 15.91 -21.73 -8.40
N SER A 210 16.69 -20.76 -8.90
CA SER A 210 17.19 -20.80 -10.26
C SER A 210 18.28 -21.85 -10.37
N ASP A 211 18.02 -22.93 -11.12
CA ASP A 211 19.10 -23.70 -11.72
C ASP A 211 19.79 -22.82 -12.78
N SER A 212 21.12 -22.77 -12.72
CA SER A 212 22.07 -22.14 -13.66
C SER A 212 22.42 -20.65 -13.49
N ASP A 213 23.71 -20.40 -13.74
CA ASP A 213 24.47 -19.16 -13.79
C ASP A 213 23.89 -18.11 -14.75
N VAL A 214 22.68 -17.62 -14.48
CA VAL A 214 22.10 -16.52 -15.26
C VAL A 214 22.78 -15.23 -14.81
N GLU A 215 23.73 -14.80 -15.64
CA GLU A 215 24.36 -13.50 -15.58
C GLU A 215 23.28 -12.42 -15.35
N LEU A 216 23.33 -11.77 -14.19
CA LEU A 216 22.41 -10.70 -13.80
C LEU A 216 22.52 -9.54 -14.78
N LYS A 217 21.65 -9.52 -15.78
CA LYS A 217 21.55 -8.45 -16.77
C LYS A 217 20.19 -7.76 -16.63
N PRO A 218 20.16 -6.46 -16.29
CA PRO A 218 21.29 -5.60 -15.94
C PRO A 218 21.89 -5.95 -14.56
N ALA A 219 23.17 -5.60 -14.35
CA ALA A 219 23.81 -5.76 -13.05
C ALA A 219 23.12 -4.90 -11.99
N PRO A 220 22.96 -5.38 -10.75
CA PRO A 220 22.33 -4.60 -9.69
C PRO A 220 23.16 -3.36 -9.35
N LYS A 221 22.50 -2.22 -9.12
CA LYS A 221 23.17 -0.98 -8.70
C LYS A 221 23.56 -1.00 -7.23
N HIS A 222 22.70 -1.56 -6.39
CA HIS A 222 22.87 -1.73 -4.94
C HIS A 222 21.97 -2.88 -4.45
N LEU A 223 22.01 -3.20 -3.15
CA LEU A 223 21.28 -4.33 -2.57
C LEU A 223 19.76 -4.25 -2.81
N LEU A 224 19.14 -3.11 -2.50
CA LEU A 224 17.69 -2.94 -2.67
C LEU A 224 17.24 -3.03 -4.14
N ASP A 225 18.04 -2.54 -5.10
CA ASP A 225 17.78 -2.71 -6.54
C ASP A 225 17.84 -4.19 -6.93
N HIS A 226 18.76 -4.96 -6.37
CA HIS A 226 18.81 -6.41 -6.61
C HIS A 226 17.56 -7.12 -6.09
N VAL A 227 17.08 -6.77 -4.89
CA VAL A 227 15.80 -7.31 -4.36
C VAL A 227 14.66 -6.96 -5.29
N TYR A 228 14.59 -5.71 -5.78
CA TYR A 228 13.57 -5.27 -6.74
C TYR A 228 13.63 -6.09 -8.05
N GLN A 229 14.83 -6.29 -8.61
CA GLN A 229 15.01 -7.09 -9.81
C GLN A 229 14.56 -8.55 -9.59
N LEU A 230 14.92 -9.16 -8.45
CA LEU A 230 14.53 -10.53 -8.13
C LEU A 230 13.00 -10.73 -8.10
N ILE A 231 12.27 -9.80 -7.49
CA ILE A 231 10.81 -9.92 -7.35
C ILE A 231 10.06 -9.56 -8.63
N THR A 232 10.67 -8.78 -9.53
CA THR A 232 10.09 -8.34 -10.81
C THR A 232 10.55 -9.15 -12.02
N ARG A 233 11.45 -10.13 -11.82
CA ARG A 233 11.96 -11.02 -12.89
C ARG A 233 10.83 -11.73 -13.62
N GLU A 234 11.00 -11.85 -14.93
CA GLU A 234 10.11 -12.60 -15.80
C GLU A 234 10.60 -14.05 -15.88
N LYS A 235 9.70 -15.03 -15.72
CA LYS A 235 10.05 -16.42 -16.00
C LYS A 235 10.19 -16.60 -17.51
N ASN A 236 11.21 -17.35 -17.95
CA ASN A 236 11.33 -17.82 -19.33
C ASN A 236 10.04 -18.56 -19.74
N ARG A 237 9.20 -17.87 -20.52
CA ARG A 237 7.88 -18.29 -21.04
C ARG A 237 7.90 -19.67 -21.74
N ALA A 238 9.08 -20.10 -22.22
CA ALA A 238 9.29 -21.39 -22.87
C ALA A 238 9.07 -22.63 -21.97
N ALA A 239 9.18 -22.49 -20.64
CA ALA A 239 9.00 -23.62 -19.72
C ALA A 239 7.51 -23.88 -19.38
N LEU A 240 6.64 -22.87 -19.50
CA LEU A 240 5.21 -22.99 -19.24
C LEU A 240 4.45 -23.53 -20.46
N LEU A 241 4.82 -23.09 -21.67
CA LEU A 241 4.19 -23.53 -22.92
C LEU A 241 4.38 -25.02 -23.24
N ARG A 242 5.46 -25.66 -22.75
CA ARG A 242 5.67 -27.11 -22.92
C ARG A 242 4.67 -27.98 -22.15
N ARG A 243 3.90 -27.40 -21.23
CA ARG A 243 2.88 -28.11 -20.44
C ARG A 243 1.49 -28.01 -21.05
N GLU A 244 1.25 -27.02 -21.91
CA GLU A 244 -0.04 -26.81 -22.58
C GLU A 244 -0.19 -27.66 -23.86
N GLU A 245 0.91 -28.10 -24.48
CA GLU A 245 0.87 -28.93 -25.69
C GLU A 245 0.48 -30.41 -25.44
N SER A 246 0.44 -30.89 -24.20
CA SER A 246 0.12 -32.30 -23.91
C SER A 246 -1.37 -32.61 -23.70
N ASP A 247 -2.22 -31.60 -23.48
CA ASP A 247 -3.64 -31.80 -23.17
C ASP A 247 -4.55 -30.98 -24.10
N VAL A 248 -4.55 -31.31 -25.39
CA VAL A 248 -5.61 -30.86 -26.31
C VAL A 248 -6.19 -32.06 -27.06
N SER A 249 -7.34 -32.53 -26.58
CA SER A 249 -8.30 -33.21 -27.44
C SER A 249 -9.71 -32.68 -27.15
N SER A 250 -10.24 -31.90 -28.08
CA SER A 250 -11.64 -31.49 -28.17
C SER A 250 -12.53 -32.65 -28.61
N PRO A 251 -13.85 -32.58 -28.37
CA PRO A 251 -14.70 -32.31 -29.54
C PRO A 251 -15.84 -31.31 -29.29
N ALA A 252 -16.38 -30.86 -30.42
CA ALA A 252 -17.33 -29.79 -30.64
C ALA A 252 -18.81 -30.21 -30.53
N ASP A 253 -19.65 -29.16 -30.61
CA ASP A 253 -20.97 -29.06 -31.27
C ASP A 253 -22.22 -28.70 -30.43
N GLU A 254 -22.70 -27.49 -30.76
CA GLU A 254 -24.05 -27.05 -31.15
C GLU A 254 -25.26 -26.98 -30.18
N ASP A 255 -25.79 -25.74 -30.13
CA ASP A 255 -27.20 -25.30 -30.17
C ASP A 255 -28.28 -25.93 -29.28
N SER A 256 -28.90 -25.08 -28.45
CA SER A 256 -30.35 -25.13 -28.22
C SER A 256 -30.94 -23.77 -27.82
N VAL A 257 -31.69 -23.20 -28.75
CA VAL A 257 -32.66 -22.13 -28.53
C VAL A 257 -33.91 -22.74 -27.90
N ILE A 258 -34.35 -22.23 -26.75
CA ILE A 258 -35.66 -22.56 -26.18
C ILE A 258 -36.52 -21.29 -26.17
N ALA A 259 -37.50 -21.27 -27.06
CA ALA A 259 -38.67 -20.40 -26.99
C ALA A 259 -39.70 -21.03 -26.04
N ILE A 260 -40.29 -20.23 -25.14
CA ILE A 260 -41.56 -20.57 -24.48
C ILE A 260 -42.48 -19.37 -24.65
N GLY A 261 -43.42 -19.51 -25.58
CA GLY A 261 -44.60 -18.66 -25.69
C GLY A 261 -45.65 -19.07 -24.67
N GLY A 262 -46.52 -18.12 -24.34
CA GLY A 262 -47.72 -18.35 -23.52
C GLY A 262 -47.94 -17.33 -22.43
N LEU A 263 -48.25 -16.08 -22.80
CA LEU A 263 -48.82 -15.09 -21.88
C LEU A 263 -49.77 -14.12 -22.61
N GLY A 264 -50.44 -14.60 -23.66
CA GLY A 264 -51.39 -13.81 -24.45
C GLY A 264 -52.84 -13.91 -23.97
N THR A 265 -53.16 -14.85 -23.07
CA THR A 265 -54.56 -15.19 -22.75
C THR A 265 -55.00 -14.74 -21.35
N LEU A 266 -54.17 -13.97 -20.63
CA LEU A 266 -54.51 -13.43 -19.31
C LEU A 266 -54.81 -11.92 -19.33
N ALA A 267 -54.41 -11.22 -20.40
CA ALA A 267 -54.60 -9.78 -20.54
C ALA A 267 -56.02 -9.43 -20.97
N ASP A 268 -56.66 -10.29 -21.77
CA ASP A 268 -58.00 -10.04 -22.31
C ASP A 268 -59.10 -10.24 -21.24
N ASP A 269 -58.90 -11.16 -20.28
CA ASP A 269 -59.86 -11.42 -19.18
C ASP A 269 -59.87 -10.35 -18.07
N LEU A 270 -58.83 -9.51 -18.01
CA LEU A 270 -58.70 -8.44 -16.99
C LEU A 270 -59.25 -7.08 -17.46
N ALA A 271 -59.36 -6.87 -18.77
CA ALA A 271 -59.88 -5.64 -19.35
C ALA A 271 -61.41 -5.51 -19.19
N GLU A 272 -62.14 -6.62 -19.03
CA GLU A 272 -63.60 -6.62 -18.92
C GLU A 272 -64.11 -6.31 -17.51
N LYS A 273 -63.27 -6.39 -16.47
CA LYS A 273 -63.70 -6.26 -15.05
C LYS A 273 -63.44 -4.91 -14.38
N VAL A 274 -62.82 -3.95 -15.06
CA VAL A 274 -62.47 -2.64 -14.45
C VAL A 274 -63.34 -1.50 -14.99
N GLY A 275 -64.24 -1.77 -15.93
CA GLY A 275 -65.08 -0.76 -16.59
C GLY A 275 -66.22 -0.17 -15.76
N ASP A 276 -66.45 -0.63 -14.53
CA ASP A 276 -67.68 -0.31 -13.79
C ASP A 276 -67.41 0.11 -12.35
N ALA A 277 -66.72 1.25 -12.17
CA ALA A 277 -66.74 2.07 -10.94
C ALA A 277 -65.98 3.39 -11.14
N SER A 278 -66.59 4.37 -11.82
CA SER A 278 -66.40 5.79 -11.47
C SER A 278 -67.39 6.11 -10.33
N GLU A 279 -67.11 6.93 -9.32
CA GLU A 279 -66.93 8.39 -9.40
C GLU A 279 -66.38 8.93 -8.06
N ASP A 280 -65.79 10.13 -8.17
CA ASP A 280 -65.52 11.15 -7.16
C ASP A 280 -64.20 11.17 -6.34
N ILE A 281 -63.70 12.42 -6.24
CA ILE A 281 -62.58 12.98 -5.43
C ILE A 281 -61.23 13.14 -6.17
N GLY A 282 -61.00 14.36 -6.67
CA GLY A 282 -59.85 14.76 -7.49
C GLY A 282 -58.68 15.44 -6.76
N PRO A 283 -57.84 14.66 -6.05
CA PRO A 283 -56.40 14.95 -6.06
C PRO A 283 -55.54 13.70 -6.33
N VAL A 284 -56.08 12.68 -7.01
CA VAL A 284 -55.35 11.42 -7.32
C VAL A 284 -54.71 11.40 -8.72
N GLN A 285 -55.04 12.33 -9.61
CA GLN A 285 -54.56 12.33 -11.01
C GLN A 285 -53.03 12.46 -11.18
N ASN A 286 -52.30 13.05 -10.23
CA ASN A 286 -50.84 13.13 -10.28
C ASN A 286 -50.14 11.88 -9.72
N VAL A 287 -50.84 11.04 -8.95
CA VAL A 287 -50.31 9.76 -8.45
C VAL A 287 -50.62 8.64 -9.44
N THR A 288 -51.80 8.65 -10.08
CA THR A 288 -52.14 7.69 -11.15
C THR A 288 -51.35 7.90 -12.43
N ALA A 289 -51.05 9.13 -12.84
CA ALA A 289 -50.15 9.40 -13.97
C ALA A 289 -48.70 8.93 -13.73
N GLY A 290 -48.26 8.90 -12.46
CA GLY A 290 -46.99 8.30 -12.06
C GLY A 290 -47.01 6.77 -12.10
N ILE A 291 -48.15 6.16 -11.77
CA ILE A 291 -48.36 4.70 -11.78
C ILE A 291 -48.55 4.16 -13.21
N GLU A 292 -49.21 4.89 -14.11
CA GLU A 292 -49.32 4.53 -15.54
C GLU A 292 -47.96 4.55 -16.27
N ARG A 293 -47.03 5.43 -15.85
CA ARG A 293 -45.64 5.42 -16.35
C ARG A 293 -44.82 4.25 -15.84
N LEU A 294 -45.20 3.63 -14.71
CA LEU A 294 -44.59 2.40 -14.22
C LEU A 294 -45.11 1.15 -14.97
N ALA A 295 -46.32 1.22 -15.55
CA ALA A 295 -46.94 0.11 -16.28
C ALA A 295 -46.38 -0.11 -17.70
N GLN A 296 -45.65 0.86 -18.28
CA GLN A 296 -45.03 0.78 -19.61
C GLN A 296 -43.59 0.22 -19.59
N ILE A 297 -43.13 -0.32 -18.46
CA ILE A 297 -41.75 -0.80 -18.31
C ILE A 297 -41.61 -2.18 -18.96
N GLN A 298 -41.15 -2.20 -20.21
CA GLN A 298 -40.76 -3.42 -20.90
C GLN A 298 -39.44 -3.95 -20.31
N ILE A 299 -39.54 -5.07 -19.59
CA ILE A 299 -38.48 -5.63 -18.75
C ILE A 299 -37.38 -6.23 -19.64
N ARG A 300 -36.24 -5.53 -19.77
CA ARG A 300 -35.07 -6.03 -20.52
C ARG A 300 -33.78 -6.12 -19.71
N SER A 301 -33.68 -5.49 -18.54
CA SER A 301 -32.62 -5.73 -17.56
C SER A 301 -32.93 -5.01 -16.23
N PRO A 302 -32.83 -5.69 -15.07
CA PRO A 302 -33.14 -5.10 -13.75
C PRO A 302 -32.22 -3.93 -13.36
N ILE A 303 -31.02 -3.85 -13.94
CA ILE A 303 -30.07 -2.75 -13.68
C ILE A 303 -30.58 -1.44 -14.30
N SER A 304 -31.12 -1.49 -15.52
CA SER A 304 -31.54 -0.29 -16.26
C SER A 304 -32.71 0.45 -15.61
N SER A 305 -33.60 -0.27 -14.92
CA SER A 305 -34.75 0.30 -14.22
C SER A 305 -34.34 1.09 -12.98
N ILE A 306 -33.29 0.65 -12.28
CA ILE A 306 -32.77 1.34 -11.09
C ILE A 306 -32.08 2.63 -11.49
N PHE A 307 -31.26 2.62 -12.54
CA PHE A 307 -30.65 3.83 -13.08
C PHE A 307 -31.70 4.86 -13.51
N ARG A 308 -32.79 4.41 -14.16
CA ARG A 308 -33.91 5.28 -14.54
C ARG A 308 -34.65 5.88 -13.33
N ILE A 309 -34.82 5.13 -12.25
CA ILE A 309 -35.42 5.65 -11.00
C ILE A 309 -34.49 6.67 -10.34
N LEU A 310 -33.17 6.41 -10.34
CA LEU A 310 -32.16 7.33 -9.81
C LEU A 310 -32.05 8.62 -10.63
N ASP A 311 -32.23 8.54 -11.95
CA ASP A 311 -32.33 9.69 -12.86
C ASP A 311 -33.57 10.55 -12.55
N ILE A 312 -34.74 9.93 -12.34
CA ILE A 312 -35.97 10.65 -11.97
C ILE A 312 -35.81 11.39 -10.64
N LEU A 313 -35.02 10.85 -9.72
CA LEU A 313 -34.71 11.46 -8.43
C LEU A 313 -33.55 12.47 -8.46
N GLY A 314 -32.89 12.66 -9.61
CA GLY A 314 -31.77 13.60 -9.77
C GLY A 314 -30.48 13.21 -9.03
N ILE A 315 -30.29 11.92 -8.73
CA ILE A 315 -29.14 11.40 -7.97
C ILE A 315 -28.13 10.69 -8.89
N SER A 316 -28.42 10.54 -10.19
CA SER A 316 -27.61 9.74 -11.11
C SER A 316 -26.18 10.25 -11.32
N SER A 317 -25.97 11.57 -11.35
CA SER A 317 -24.62 12.16 -11.42
C SER A 317 -23.75 11.77 -10.22
N PHE A 318 -24.35 11.64 -9.03
CA PHE A 318 -23.65 11.27 -7.80
C PHE A 318 -23.39 9.77 -7.66
N VAL A 319 -24.20 8.94 -8.33
CA VAL A 319 -24.01 7.48 -8.37
C VAL A 319 -22.95 7.11 -9.40
N ASN A 320 -22.89 7.80 -10.54
CA ASN A 320 -21.88 7.58 -11.57
C ASN A 320 -20.46 7.90 -11.07
N GLU A 321 -20.29 8.99 -10.31
CA GLU A 321 -19.01 9.34 -9.68
C GLU A 321 -18.54 8.26 -8.67
N ALA A 322 -19.46 7.64 -7.92
CA ALA A 322 -19.14 6.54 -7.01
C ALA A 322 -18.93 5.17 -7.71
N LEU A 323 -19.37 5.02 -8.97
CA LEU A 323 -19.25 3.79 -9.74
C LEU A 323 -17.94 3.75 -10.55
N GLU A 324 -17.47 4.90 -11.03
CA GLU A 324 -16.22 5.00 -11.81
C GLU A 324 -14.98 4.67 -10.97
N ASP A 325 -14.98 5.01 -9.68
CA ASP A 325 -13.92 4.63 -8.72
C ASP A 325 -13.89 3.11 -8.41
N GLU A 326 -15.01 2.38 -8.61
CA GLU A 326 -15.15 0.97 -8.22
C GLU A 326 -14.77 -0.02 -9.35
N ILE A 327 -14.49 0.45 -10.57
CA ILE A 327 -14.27 -0.40 -11.75
C ILE A 327 -12.79 -0.84 -11.91
N THR A 328 -11.84 -0.08 -11.34
CA THR A 328 -10.39 -0.32 -11.50
C THR A 328 -9.74 -1.07 -10.34
N LEU A 329 -10.47 -1.25 -9.23
CA LEU A 329 -10.03 -1.93 -8.02
C LEU A 329 -10.57 -3.37 -7.99
N LEU A 330 -9.77 -4.28 -7.43
CA LEU A 330 -10.20 -5.65 -7.19
C LEU A 330 -11.15 -5.72 -5.99
N PRO A 331 -12.16 -6.61 -6.00
CA PRO A 331 -12.94 -6.92 -4.81
C PRO A 331 -12.09 -7.53 -3.69
N SER A 332 -12.62 -7.54 -2.46
CA SER A 332 -11.94 -8.19 -1.34
C SER A 332 -11.76 -9.70 -1.56
N ALA A 333 -10.79 -10.32 -0.89
CA ALA A 333 -10.54 -11.75 -1.01
C ALA A 333 -11.79 -12.57 -0.63
N GLY A 334 -12.54 -12.15 0.40
CA GLY A 334 -13.81 -12.76 0.76
C GLY A 334 -14.88 -12.67 -0.33
N ASP A 335 -15.02 -11.51 -0.98
CA ASP A 335 -15.97 -11.31 -2.07
C ASP A 335 -15.61 -12.16 -3.30
N LEU A 336 -14.33 -12.23 -3.65
CA LEU A 336 -13.82 -13.07 -4.73
C LEU A 336 -14.08 -14.56 -4.48
N LYS A 337 -13.78 -15.05 -3.28
CA LYS A 337 -14.05 -16.45 -2.90
C LYS A 337 -15.56 -16.75 -2.90
N GLY A 338 -16.38 -15.78 -2.47
CA GLY A 338 -17.84 -15.85 -2.56
C GLY A 338 -18.38 -15.91 -4.00
N ALA A 339 -17.66 -15.36 -4.97
CA ALA A 339 -17.94 -15.46 -6.40
C ALA A 339 -17.38 -16.72 -7.07
N GLY A 340 -16.68 -17.57 -6.32
CA GLY A 340 -16.09 -18.84 -6.78
C GLY A 340 -14.66 -18.73 -7.31
N VAL A 341 -13.97 -17.61 -7.07
CA VAL A 341 -12.54 -17.48 -7.39
C VAL A 341 -11.71 -18.26 -6.37
N LYS A 342 -10.77 -19.06 -6.84
CA LYS A 342 -9.78 -19.77 -6.03
C LYS A 342 -8.44 -19.03 -6.08
N PHE A 343 -7.67 -19.11 -5.01
CA PHE A 343 -6.31 -18.55 -4.98
C PHE A 343 -5.27 -19.67 -5.12
N ALA A 344 -4.24 -19.42 -5.91
CA ALA A 344 -3.10 -20.33 -6.06
C ALA A 344 -1.78 -19.59 -5.86
N ALA A 345 -0.84 -20.23 -5.17
CA ALA A 345 0.46 -19.65 -4.85
C ALA A 345 1.47 -19.90 -5.97
N THR A 346 2.23 -18.87 -6.38
CA THR A 346 3.37 -18.99 -7.30
C THR A 346 4.67 -18.51 -6.64
N THR A 347 5.79 -19.07 -7.08
CA THR A 347 7.14 -18.65 -6.67
C THR A 347 7.91 -17.97 -7.80
N GLY A 348 7.21 -17.57 -8.87
CA GLY A 348 7.77 -16.93 -10.05
C GLY A 348 7.92 -15.40 -9.98
N GLY A 349 7.62 -14.76 -8.85
CA GLY A 349 7.65 -13.31 -8.70
C GLY A 349 6.37 -12.60 -9.17
N LEU A 350 6.40 -11.27 -9.25
CA LEU A 350 5.23 -10.42 -9.51
C LEU A 350 4.68 -10.56 -10.94
N ARG A 351 5.54 -10.85 -11.93
CA ARG A 351 5.11 -10.99 -13.33
C ARG A 351 4.31 -12.26 -13.62
N CYS A 352 4.28 -13.21 -12.67
CA CYS A 352 3.54 -14.46 -12.78
C CYS A 352 2.13 -14.37 -12.17
N ILE A 353 1.65 -13.16 -11.86
CA ILE A 353 0.27 -12.94 -11.48
C ILE A 353 -0.60 -13.07 -12.73
N GLU A 354 -1.52 -14.02 -12.69
CA GLU A 354 -2.41 -14.34 -13.81
C GLU A 354 -3.75 -14.82 -13.28
N PHE A 355 -4.80 -14.66 -14.09
CA PHE A 355 -6.11 -15.20 -13.81
C PHE A 355 -6.50 -16.15 -14.93
N ASP A 356 -6.72 -17.42 -14.58
CA ASP A 356 -7.36 -18.37 -15.48
C ASP A 356 -8.87 -18.34 -15.27
N GLU A 357 -9.58 -17.87 -16.29
CA GLU A 357 -11.04 -17.81 -16.29
C GLU A 357 -11.69 -19.20 -16.30
N SER A 358 -11.02 -20.21 -16.88
CA SER A 358 -11.55 -21.56 -17.06
C SER A 358 -11.70 -22.26 -15.71
N ASP A 359 -10.63 -22.24 -14.90
CA ASP A 359 -10.63 -22.82 -13.56
C ASP A 359 -11.05 -21.82 -12.46
N ALA A 360 -11.25 -20.55 -12.84
CA ALA A 360 -11.48 -19.41 -11.96
C ALA A 360 -10.39 -19.28 -10.87
N VAL A 361 -9.12 -19.42 -11.28
CA VAL A 361 -7.97 -19.39 -10.38
C VAL A 361 -7.19 -18.09 -10.55
N LEU A 362 -7.06 -17.32 -9.47
CA LEU A 362 -6.14 -16.19 -9.40
C LEU A 362 -4.82 -16.64 -8.78
N THR A 363 -3.77 -16.62 -9.60
CA THR A 363 -2.41 -16.97 -9.17
C THR A 363 -1.71 -15.75 -8.58
N LEU A 364 -1.19 -15.87 -7.35
CA LEU A 364 -0.53 -14.78 -6.62
C LEU A 364 0.83 -15.23 -6.08
N PRO A 365 1.82 -14.32 -6.00
CA PRO A 365 3.13 -14.63 -5.46
C PRO A 365 3.01 -15.01 -3.98
N ALA A 366 3.57 -16.17 -3.63
CA ALA A 366 3.60 -16.64 -2.25
C ALA A 366 4.42 -15.67 -1.39
N PHE A 367 3.82 -15.20 -0.31
CA PHE A 367 4.32 -14.19 0.59
C PHE A 367 4.77 -14.83 1.90
N SER A 368 6.02 -14.62 2.30
CA SER A 368 6.54 -15.03 3.60
C SER A 368 6.57 -13.83 4.54
N TRP A 369 5.69 -13.84 5.55
CA TRP A 369 5.65 -12.79 6.54
C TRP A 369 6.85 -12.88 7.49
N LYS A 370 7.67 -11.84 7.46
CA LYS A 370 8.82 -11.64 8.35
C LYS A 370 8.66 -10.29 9.06
N PRO A 371 9.22 -10.10 10.26
CA PRO A 371 9.21 -8.81 10.95
C PRO A 371 9.79 -7.64 10.12
N SER A 372 10.69 -7.92 9.17
CA SER A 372 11.28 -6.93 8.27
C SER A 372 10.48 -6.71 6.97
N SER A 373 9.46 -7.53 6.66
CA SER A 373 8.75 -7.48 5.37
C SER A 373 8.13 -6.12 5.09
N GLU A 374 7.54 -5.47 6.10
CA GLU A 374 6.99 -4.13 5.94
C GLU A 374 8.06 -3.09 5.57
N ILE A 375 9.22 -3.14 6.22
CA ILE A 375 10.34 -2.22 5.95
C ILE A 375 10.80 -2.42 4.51
N VAL A 376 11.01 -3.68 4.10
CA VAL A 376 11.46 -4.03 2.76
C VAL A 376 10.47 -3.55 1.70
N ILE A 377 9.18 -3.82 1.84
CA ILE A 377 8.17 -3.45 0.83
C ILE A 377 8.03 -1.93 0.71
N ARG A 378 8.00 -1.20 1.83
CA ARG A 378 7.91 0.27 1.79
C ARG A 378 9.12 0.90 1.10
N ASN A 379 10.32 0.39 1.37
CA ASN A 379 11.54 0.88 0.71
C ASN A 379 11.58 0.49 -0.78
N LEU A 380 11.10 -0.69 -1.14
CA LEU A 380 11.00 -1.11 -2.55
C LEU A 380 9.98 -0.27 -3.33
N VAL A 381 8.82 0.05 -2.76
CA VAL A 381 7.82 0.94 -3.38
C VAL A 381 8.40 2.36 -3.54
N ALA A 382 9.09 2.87 -2.51
CA ALA A 382 9.78 4.15 -2.61
C ALA A 382 10.85 4.13 -3.72
N TYR A 383 11.65 3.07 -3.78
CA TYR A 383 12.65 2.87 -4.83
C TYR A 383 12.02 2.84 -6.23
N GLU A 384 10.94 2.07 -6.41
CA GLU A 384 10.22 2.00 -7.68
C GLU A 384 9.74 3.39 -8.12
N SER A 385 9.11 4.14 -7.21
CA SER A 385 8.57 5.47 -7.51
C SER A 385 9.62 6.52 -7.88
N LEU A 386 10.87 6.36 -7.41
CA LEU A 386 11.96 7.33 -7.62
C LEU A 386 12.91 6.90 -8.75
N ALA A 387 13.18 5.60 -8.86
CA ALA A 387 14.20 5.05 -9.75
C ALA A 387 13.62 4.43 -11.03
N LYS A 388 12.34 4.02 -11.01
CA LYS A 388 11.69 3.23 -12.07
C LYS A 388 10.29 3.80 -12.40
N PRO A 389 10.15 5.08 -12.76
CA PRO A 389 8.84 5.69 -13.00
C PRO A 389 8.05 4.98 -14.12
N ASP A 390 8.73 4.35 -15.07
CA ASP A 390 8.10 3.60 -16.18
C ASP A 390 7.62 2.19 -15.79
N SER A 391 7.89 1.74 -14.55
CA SER A 391 7.55 0.40 -14.07
C SER A 391 6.94 0.51 -12.67
N ALA A 392 5.61 0.54 -12.57
CA ALA A 392 4.90 0.59 -11.29
C ALA A 392 4.35 -0.78 -10.85
N ILE A 393 5.03 -1.88 -11.20
CA ILE A 393 4.52 -3.24 -10.97
C ILE A 393 4.33 -3.55 -9.48
N LEU A 394 5.27 -3.14 -8.62
CA LEU A 394 5.17 -3.38 -7.18
C LEU A 394 4.10 -2.48 -6.55
N THR A 395 4.03 -1.22 -6.97
CA THR A 395 3.00 -0.27 -6.54
C THR A 395 1.62 -0.82 -6.88
N ARG A 396 1.42 -1.28 -8.12
CA ARG A 396 0.16 -1.90 -8.55
C ARG A 396 -0.16 -3.19 -7.77
N TYR A 397 0.85 -3.99 -7.46
CA TYR A 397 0.67 -5.15 -6.58
C TYR A 397 0.21 -4.73 -5.17
N THR A 398 0.80 -3.68 -4.58
CA THR A 398 0.38 -3.22 -3.25
C THR A 398 -1.03 -2.64 -3.24
N GLU A 399 -1.48 -2.00 -4.32
CA GLU A 399 -2.87 -1.56 -4.49
C GLU A 399 -3.82 -2.74 -4.61
N MET A 400 -3.47 -3.75 -5.40
CA MET A 400 -4.23 -4.99 -5.50
C MET A 400 -4.37 -5.68 -4.14
N MET A 401 -3.27 -5.84 -3.40
CA MET A 401 -3.29 -6.44 -2.07
C MET A 401 -4.05 -5.59 -1.05
N HIS A 402 -3.97 -4.26 -1.14
CA HIS A 402 -4.78 -3.36 -0.34
C HIS A 402 -6.28 -3.56 -0.60
N ALA A 403 -6.67 -3.71 -1.87
CA ALA A 403 -8.05 -3.96 -2.25
C ALA A 403 -8.54 -5.33 -1.75
N MET A 404 -7.72 -6.37 -1.88
CA MET A 404 -8.04 -7.74 -1.47
C MET A 404 -8.06 -7.95 0.06
N VAL A 405 -7.21 -7.26 0.82
CA VAL A 405 -7.04 -7.45 2.27
C VAL A 405 -7.60 -6.27 3.05
N GLN A 406 -8.92 -6.27 3.26
CA GLN A 406 -9.62 -5.22 4.00
C GLN A 406 -9.68 -5.51 5.49
N ASP A 407 -9.80 -6.79 5.86
CA ASP A 407 -9.88 -7.21 7.26
C ASP A 407 -9.10 -8.50 7.57
N LYS A 408 -9.10 -8.91 8.84
CA LYS A 408 -8.41 -10.12 9.32
C LYS A 408 -8.97 -11.41 8.69
N LYS A 409 -10.23 -11.42 8.22
CA LYS A 409 -10.83 -12.58 7.56
C LYS A 409 -10.25 -12.73 6.15
N ASP A 410 -10.10 -11.63 5.42
CA ASP A 410 -9.46 -11.65 4.10
C ASP A 410 -8.02 -12.17 4.17
N ALA A 411 -7.23 -11.65 5.13
CA ALA A 411 -5.86 -12.12 5.36
C ALA A 411 -5.81 -13.62 5.70
N LYS A 412 -6.73 -14.08 6.56
CA LYS A 412 -6.87 -15.49 6.92
C LYS A 412 -7.19 -16.36 5.70
N LEU A 413 -8.06 -15.93 4.79
CA LEU A 413 -8.40 -16.67 3.58
C LEU A 413 -7.19 -16.87 2.66
N LEU A 414 -6.40 -15.81 2.45
CA LEU A 414 -5.19 -15.87 1.63
C LEU A 414 -4.12 -16.78 2.26
N ARG A 415 -4.03 -16.79 3.60
CA ARG A 415 -3.15 -17.72 4.32
C ARG A 415 -3.60 -19.17 4.22
N GLU A 416 -4.90 -19.44 4.33
CA GLU A 416 -5.46 -20.80 4.17
C GLU A 416 -5.22 -21.37 2.78
N ASP A 417 -5.24 -20.51 1.74
CA ASP A 417 -4.95 -20.89 0.36
C ASP A 417 -3.44 -20.85 0.02
N GLY A 418 -2.57 -20.70 1.04
CA GLY A 418 -1.11 -20.79 0.89
C GLY A 418 -0.45 -19.59 0.22
N ILE A 419 -1.18 -18.49 0.00
CA ILE A 419 -0.62 -17.24 -0.52
C ILE A 419 0.27 -16.58 0.53
N VAL A 420 -0.03 -16.76 1.82
CA VAL A 420 0.69 -16.12 2.92
C VAL A 420 1.16 -17.18 3.90
N GLU A 421 2.43 -17.14 4.29
CA GLU A 421 3.00 -18.02 5.30
C GLU A 421 3.62 -17.22 6.46
N GLY A 422 3.46 -17.72 7.69
CA GLY A 422 4.07 -17.12 8.87
C GLY A 422 3.88 -17.97 10.14
N ASN A 423 4.85 -17.88 11.06
CA ASN A 423 4.89 -18.70 12.29
C ASN A 423 3.83 -18.30 13.34
N ASN A 424 3.19 -17.13 13.20
CA ASN A 424 2.11 -16.68 14.07
C ASN A 424 0.95 -16.16 13.21
N ALA A 425 -0.01 -17.04 12.94
CA ALA A 425 -1.16 -16.77 12.09
C ALA A 425 -1.91 -15.47 12.45
N ALA A 426 -2.30 -15.28 13.71
CA ALA A 426 -3.13 -14.14 14.11
C ALA A 426 -2.37 -12.81 14.08
N ALA A 427 -1.10 -12.79 14.52
CA ALA A 427 -0.29 -11.58 14.47
C ALA A 427 0.13 -11.23 13.04
N GLY A 428 0.35 -12.23 12.19
CA GLY A 428 0.63 -12.04 10.77
C GLY A 428 -0.57 -11.47 10.01
N ASP A 429 -1.77 -12.00 10.25
CA ASP A 429 -3.01 -11.53 9.62
C ASP A 429 -3.27 -10.04 9.97
N GLU A 430 -3.06 -9.63 11.22
CA GLU A 430 -3.21 -8.24 11.65
C GLU A 430 -2.14 -7.31 11.06
N ALA A 431 -0.89 -7.74 11.07
CA ALA A 431 0.21 -6.96 10.52
C ALA A 431 0.10 -6.81 9.00
N MET A 432 -0.48 -7.80 8.31
CA MET A 432 -0.77 -7.73 6.88
C MET A 432 -1.82 -6.66 6.56
N VAL A 433 -2.94 -6.66 7.30
CA VAL A 433 -3.98 -5.63 7.15
C VAL A 433 -3.39 -4.25 7.42
N ALA A 434 -2.57 -4.11 8.47
CA ALA A 434 -1.92 -2.84 8.78
C ALA A 434 -0.92 -2.38 7.70
N LEU A 435 -0.17 -3.33 7.11
CA LEU A 435 0.78 -3.05 6.04
C LEU A 435 0.08 -2.52 4.79
N PHE A 436 -0.82 -3.32 4.20
CA PHE A 436 -1.47 -2.95 2.94
C PHE A 436 -2.48 -1.82 3.14
N GLY A 437 -3.18 -1.78 4.29
CA GLY A 437 -4.00 -0.64 4.70
C GLY A 437 -3.22 0.68 4.77
N GLY A 438 -1.97 0.63 5.25
CA GLY A 438 -1.09 1.81 5.35
C GLY A 438 -0.27 2.12 4.08
N MET A 439 -0.48 1.39 2.98
CA MET A 439 0.15 1.63 1.67
C MET A 439 -0.85 2.02 0.58
N GLY A 440 -2.16 1.87 0.82
CA GLY A 440 -3.21 2.21 -0.13
C GLY A 440 -3.11 3.67 -0.56
N ARG A 441 -2.67 3.90 -1.80
CA ARG A 441 -2.88 5.14 -2.54
C ARG A 441 -3.99 4.88 -3.55
N SER A 442 -4.69 5.94 -3.95
CA SER A 442 -5.62 5.85 -5.09
C SER A 442 -4.86 5.37 -6.32
N PRO A 443 -5.42 4.44 -7.11
CA PRO A 443 -4.79 4.00 -8.36
C PRO A 443 -4.45 5.21 -9.22
N ASP A 444 -3.21 5.33 -9.70
CA ASP A 444 -2.89 6.30 -10.75
C ASP A 444 -3.47 5.75 -12.07
N PRO A 445 -4.51 6.37 -12.66
CA PRO A 445 -5.14 5.87 -13.87
C PRO A 445 -4.21 5.85 -15.08
N MET A 446 -3.10 6.58 -15.02
CA MET A 446 -2.12 6.69 -16.10
C MET A 446 -1.05 5.60 -16.08
N SER A 447 -0.90 4.89 -14.95
CA SER A 447 0.14 3.89 -14.78
C SER A 447 -0.32 2.51 -15.26
N ARG A 448 -0.26 2.28 -16.58
CA ARG A 448 -0.53 0.95 -17.15
C ARG A 448 0.58 -0.04 -16.80
N THR A 449 0.23 -1.15 -16.17
CA THR A 449 1.17 -2.22 -15.80
C THR A 449 0.75 -3.58 -16.35
N VAL A 450 1.67 -4.54 -16.32
CA VAL A 450 1.38 -5.94 -16.66
C VAL A 450 0.26 -6.53 -15.78
N LEU A 451 0.05 -5.99 -14.57
CA LEU A 451 -0.95 -6.46 -13.62
C LEU A 451 -2.36 -5.95 -13.94
N ASP A 452 -2.53 -4.98 -14.84
CA ASP A 452 -3.87 -4.50 -15.18
C ASP A 452 -4.69 -5.54 -15.93
N LYS A 453 -4.04 -6.37 -16.73
CA LYS A 453 -4.70 -7.46 -17.45
C LYS A 453 -5.40 -8.44 -16.49
N PRO A 454 -4.70 -9.11 -15.54
CA PRO A 454 -5.36 -10.02 -14.61
C PRO A 454 -6.40 -9.31 -13.73
N ILE A 455 -6.18 -8.04 -13.35
CA ILE A 455 -7.18 -7.25 -12.61
C ILE A 455 -8.48 -7.10 -13.42
N LEU A 456 -8.37 -6.71 -14.70
CA LEU A 456 -9.52 -6.55 -15.59
C LEU A 456 -10.24 -7.88 -15.85
N GLU A 457 -9.50 -8.97 -16.02
CA GLU A 457 -10.06 -10.31 -16.22
C GLU A 457 -10.83 -10.80 -14.99
N VAL A 458 -10.26 -10.67 -13.80
CA VAL A 458 -10.95 -10.99 -12.53
C VAL A 458 -12.19 -10.13 -12.35
N ASN A 459 -12.11 -8.81 -12.60
CA ASN A 459 -13.25 -7.91 -12.48
C ASN A 459 -14.35 -8.26 -13.49
N SER A 460 -14.00 -8.60 -14.72
CA SER A 460 -14.94 -9.07 -15.75
C SER A 460 -15.64 -10.36 -15.32
N TYR A 461 -14.89 -11.35 -14.81
CA TYR A 461 -15.45 -12.60 -14.28
C TYR A 461 -16.38 -12.34 -13.08
N TYR A 462 -15.93 -11.55 -12.11
CA TYR A 462 -16.68 -11.19 -10.91
C TYR A 462 -17.99 -10.48 -11.25
N ASN A 463 -17.95 -9.49 -12.15
CA ASN A 463 -19.13 -8.71 -12.55
C ASN A 463 -20.12 -9.50 -13.41
N ARG A 464 -19.71 -10.60 -14.06
CA ARG A 464 -20.63 -11.49 -14.80
C ARG A 464 -21.47 -12.38 -13.89
N LYS A 465 -21.07 -12.60 -12.62
CA LYS A 465 -21.83 -13.46 -11.70
C LYS A 465 -23.12 -12.77 -11.23
N SER A 466 -24.26 -13.38 -11.52
CA SER A 466 -25.59 -12.85 -11.18
C SER A 466 -25.78 -12.54 -9.69
N LYS A 467 -25.19 -13.34 -8.78
CA LYS A 467 -25.19 -13.09 -7.33
C LYS A 467 -24.48 -11.79 -6.96
N VAL A 468 -23.37 -11.48 -7.62
CA VAL A 468 -22.59 -10.25 -7.40
C VAL A 468 -23.39 -9.04 -7.87
N VAL A 469 -23.95 -9.13 -9.07
CA VAL A 469 -24.80 -8.07 -9.64
C VAL A 469 -26.00 -7.78 -8.72
N ALA A 470 -26.69 -8.82 -8.25
CA ALA A 470 -27.80 -8.68 -7.32
C ALA A 470 -27.36 -8.03 -5.99
N SER A 471 -26.19 -8.41 -5.46
CA SER A 471 -25.64 -7.83 -4.23
C SER A 471 -25.26 -6.35 -4.40
N LYS A 472 -24.61 -5.98 -5.52
CA LYS A 472 -24.28 -4.58 -5.85
C LYS A 472 -25.55 -3.73 -5.95
N VAL A 473 -26.55 -4.22 -6.67
CA VAL A 473 -27.87 -3.58 -6.80
C VAL A 473 -28.52 -3.38 -5.42
N PHE A 474 -28.51 -4.40 -4.57
CA PHE A 474 -29.09 -4.31 -3.23
C PHE A 474 -28.35 -3.31 -2.35
N LYS A 475 -27.01 -3.39 -2.29
CA LYS A 475 -26.17 -2.45 -1.51
C LYS A 475 -26.36 -1.01 -1.97
N LEU A 476 -26.44 -0.78 -3.29
CA LEU A 476 -26.68 0.54 -3.87
C LEU A 476 -28.08 1.06 -3.50
N GLY A 477 -29.11 0.21 -3.59
CA GLY A 477 -30.48 0.55 -3.19
C GLY A 477 -30.58 0.94 -1.71
N VAL A 478 -29.92 0.20 -0.81
CA VAL A 478 -29.89 0.52 0.63
C VAL A 478 -29.17 1.84 0.90
N LYS A 479 -28.02 2.10 0.27
CA LYS A 479 -27.29 3.38 0.41
C LYS A 479 -28.13 4.56 -0.08
N ALA A 480 -28.81 4.41 -1.22
CA ALA A 480 -29.70 5.42 -1.77
C ALA A 480 -30.87 5.71 -0.81
N LEU A 481 -31.52 4.67 -0.30
CA LEU A 481 -32.62 4.79 0.65
C LEU A 481 -32.20 5.48 1.95
N LEU A 482 -31.04 5.11 2.50
CA LEU A 482 -30.50 5.74 3.72
C LEU A 482 -30.23 7.23 3.51
N ARG A 483 -29.67 7.63 2.36
CA ARG A 483 -29.43 9.05 2.06
C ARG A 483 -30.72 9.84 1.85
N VAL A 484 -31.73 9.26 1.18
CA VAL A 484 -33.05 9.89 1.06
C VAL A 484 -33.67 10.11 2.45
N LEU A 485 -33.57 9.12 3.34
CA LEU A 485 -34.07 9.24 4.71
C LEU A 485 -33.40 10.40 5.46
N MET A 486 -32.09 10.58 5.30
CA MET A 486 -31.36 11.70 5.91
C MET A 486 -31.82 13.07 5.39
N VAL A 487 -32.09 13.19 4.08
CA VAL A 487 -32.62 14.42 3.49
C VAL A 487 -34.03 14.71 3.99
N VAL A 488 -34.91 13.69 4.02
CA VAL A 488 -36.27 13.83 4.54
C VAL A 488 -36.26 14.23 6.01
N ALA A 489 -35.39 13.64 6.84
CA ALA A 489 -35.23 14.01 8.24
C ALA A 489 -34.79 15.47 8.39
N ALA A 490 -33.85 15.94 7.56
CA ALA A 490 -33.40 17.34 7.58
C ALA A 490 -34.54 18.31 7.20
N ILE A 491 -35.33 17.98 6.17
CA ILE A 491 -36.50 18.78 5.76
C ILE A 491 -37.55 18.80 6.88
N ALA A 492 -37.84 17.66 7.49
CA ALA A 492 -38.78 17.58 8.60
C ALA A 492 -38.32 18.43 9.80
N LEU A 493 -37.03 18.42 10.12
CA LEU A 493 -36.46 19.29 11.15
C LEU A 493 -36.63 20.78 10.79
N LEU A 494 -36.37 21.17 9.54
CA LEU A 494 -36.58 22.55 9.09
C LEU A 494 -38.05 22.98 9.19
N VAL A 495 -38.99 22.11 8.82
CA VAL A 495 -40.42 22.37 8.97
C VAL A 495 -40.79 22.50 10.44
N MET A 496 -40.29 21.61 11.30
CA MET A 496 -40.52 21.68 12.75
C MET A 496 -39.98 22.99 13.34
N PHE A 497 -38.77 23.42 12.97
CA PHE A 497 -38.22 24.71 13.38
C PHE A 497 -39.05 25.89 12.86
N SER A 498 -39.55 25.80 11.63
CA SER A 498 -40.41 26.83 11.04
C SER A 498 -41.74 26.95 11.78
N ILE A 499 -42.36 25.81 12.12
CA ILE A 499 -43.59 25.75 12.93
C ILE A 499 -43.32 26.29 14.33
N GLN A 500 -42.23 25.88 14.98
CA GLN A 500 -41.87 26.38 16.31
C GLN A 500 -41.64 27.90 16.30
N SER A 501 -40.96 28.43 15.27
CA SER A 501 -40.75 29.86 15.07
C SER A 501 -42.07 30.60 14.83
N TYR A 502 -42.94 30.06 13.97
CA TYR A 502 -44.27 30.61 13.71
C TYR A 502 -45.16 30.60 14.97
N CYS A 503 -45.22 29.47 15.68
CA CYS A 503 -45.97 29.36 16.94
C CYS A 503 -45.44 30.33 17.99
N SER A 504 -44.13 30.52 18.11
CA SER A 504 -43.54 31.51 19.02
C SER A 504 -43.94 32.95 18.69
N ILE A 505 -44.18 33.27 17.41
CA ILE A 505 -44.55 34.63 16.96
C ILE A 505 -46.06 34.86 17.09
N TYR A 506 -46.88 33.89 16.69
CA TYR A 506 -48.34 34.05 16.59
C TYR A 506 -49.13 33.57 17.83
N VAL A 507 -48.61 32.61 18.61
CA VAL A 507 -49.25 32.17 19.87
C VAL A 507 -49.01 33.19 21.00
N CYS A 508 -48.06 34.11 20.87
CA CYS A 508 -47.96 35.28 21.75
C CYS A 508 -49.03 36.36 21.49
N ALA A 509 -49.87 36.22 20.46
CA ALA A 509 -50.93 37.20 20.14
C ALA A 509 -52.35 36.75 20.53
N GLY A 510 -52.52 35.56 21.11
CA GLY A 510 -53.82 35.06 21.53
C GLY A 510 -53.73 34.18 22.77
N THR A 511 -54.38 34.63 23.84
CA THR A 511 -54.65 33.90 25.09
C THR A 511 -53.49 33.68 26.07
N THR A 512 -53.43 34.58 27.05
CA THR A 512 -53.37 34.24 28.47
C THR A 512 -53.95 32.85 28.80
N GLY A 513 -53.16 31.96 29.39
CA GLY A 513 -53.65 30.81 30.17
C GLY A 513 -52.99 29.45 29.88
N GLY A 514 -52.00 29.08 30.71
CA GLY A 514 -51.47 27.71 30.89
C GLY A 514 -50.56 27.22 29.76
N GLY A 515 -49.24 27.14 29.88
CA GLY A 515 -48.45 26.67 31.02
C GLY A 515 -48.02 25.23 30.76
N LEU A 516 -46.86 25.03 30.13
CA LEU A 516 -45.92 23.96 30.46
C LEU A 516 -44.56 24.26 29.80
N PHE A 517 -43.50 24.29 30.62
CA PHE A 517 -42.09 24.55 30.30
C PHE A 517 -41.65 26.01 30.10
N GLY A 518 -41.72 26.78 31.19
CA GLY A 518 -40.84 27.93 31.41
C GLY A 518 -39.85 27.62 32.54
N ILE A 519 -38.59 27.38 32.19
CA ILE A 519 -37.43 27.45 33.09
C ILE A 519 -37.00 28.91 33.12
N GLY A 520 -36.91 29.54 34.29
CA GLY A 520 -36.18 30.81 34.43
C GLY A 520 -36.57 31.73 35.59
N THR A 521 -35.81 31.62 36.68
CA THR A 521 -35.20 32.71 37.47
C THR A 521 -36.07 33.74 38.23
N LEU A 522 -36.01 33.61 39.56
CA LEU A 522 -35.58 34.62 40.55
C LEU A 522 -35.95 36.11 40.33
N GLU A 523 -36.85 36.61 41.17
CA GLU A 523 -36.62 37.80 42.01
C GLU A 523 -37.57 37.77 43.22
N SER A 524 -37.02 38.00 44.43
CA SER A 524 -37.76 38.19 45.68
C SER A 524 -38.43 39.57 45.73
N PRO A 525 -39.19 39.92 46.79
CA PRO A 525 -38.49 40.65 47.85
C PRO A 525 -39.05 40.51 49.30
N VAL A 526 -38.20 40.95 50.22
CA VAL A 526 -38.47 41.47 51.58
C VAL A 526 -38.83 40.48 52.69
N GLY A 527 -37.98 40.45 53.73
CA GLY A 527 -38.48 40.28 55.10
C GLY A 527 -37.54 39.74 56.17
N ARG A 528 -36.69 40.64 56.69
CA ARG A 528 -36.30 40.75 58.13
C ARG A 528 -35.00 40.09 58.62
N GLN A 529 -34.20 41.02 59.15
CA GLN A 529 -32.93 41.01 59.88
C GLN A 529 -32.85 40.07 61.10
N ILE A 530 -31.74 39.35 61.33
CA ILE A 530 -30.46 39.68 62.02
C ILE A 530 -30.40 39.09 63.44
N GLY A 531 -29.26 38.44 63.71
CA GLY A 531 -28.69 38.16 65.03
C GLY A 531 -28.53 36.65 65.22
N GLY A 532 -27.36 36.06 65.47
CA GLY A 532 -26.04 36.57 65.81
C GLY A 532 -25.34 35.47 66.62
N GLY A 533 -24.09 35.16 66.28
CA GLY A 533 -23.13 34.49 67.17
C GLY A 533 -23.13 32.95 67.24
N GLY A 534 -21.92 32.38 67.12
CA GLY A 534 -21.55 31.16 67.84
C GLY A 534 -21.08 29.97 67.01
N GLY A 535 -19.78 29.89 66.75
CA GLY A 535 -18.93 28.79 67.23
C GLY A 535 -18.95 27.41 66.56
N MET A 536 -17.73 26.86 66.45
CA MET A 536 -17.33 25.44 66.34
C MET A 536 -17.49 24.79 64.95
N SER A 537 -16.42 24.66 64.17
CA SER A 537 -15.28 23.72 64.26
C SER A 537 -15.62 22.27 63.88
N SER A 538 -14.88 21.78 62.87
CA SER A 538 -14.41 20.39 62.68
C SER A 538 -15.51 19.33 62.45
N LEU A 539 -15.45 18.43 61.46
CA LEU A 539 -14.37 17.49 61.20
C LEU A 539 -14.47 16.97 59.75
N LEU A 540 -13.34 17.03 59.06
CA LEU A 540 -12.93 16.11 58.01
C LEU A 540 -12.37 14.83 58.67
N SER A 541 -12.70 13.67 58.12
CA SER A 541 -11.90 12.42 58.16
C SER A 541 -12.70 11.36 57.40
N SER A 542 -12.34 11.03 56.16
CA SER A 542 -11.53 9.84 55.79
C SER A 542 -12.33 8.54 56.01
N VAL A 543 -12.52 7.70 55.01
CA VAL A 543 -11.51 7.02 54.16
C VAL A 543 -12.03 6.82 52.75
#